data_AF-A0A087T0S3-F1
#
_entry.id   AF-A0A087T0S3-F1
#
_cell.length_a   1.000
_cell.length_b   1.000
_cell.length_c   1.000
_cell.angle_alpha   90.00
_cell.angle_beta   90.00
_cell.angle_gamma   90.00
#
_symmetry.space_group_name_H-M   'P 1'
#
loop_
_entity.id
_entity.type
_entity.pdbx_description
1 polymer ?
#
loop_
_entity_poly.entity_id
_entity_poly.type
_entity_poly.pdbx_seq_one_letter_code
_entity_poly.pdbx_strand_id
1 'polypeptide(L)'
;MCDVFEMCKTKLQTDDLLDMISSIARKKSRVRGNLRVEVLLESTHKWLDRELKEKQQSRKRKWEELKTDLWKRSRHDDEVLMEDDTCEELLAYQILLMSATFVCDNQWNYCAV
;
A
#
# COMPACT_ATOMS: atom_id res chain seq x y z
N MET A 1 19.08 -19.67 -20.31
CA MET A 1 17.78 -19.17 -20.81
C MET A 1 17.75 -17.69 -20.50
N CYS A 2 17.88 -16.85 -21.52
CA CYS A 2 18.14 -15.43 -21.37
C CYS A 2 16.87 -14.66 -20.96
N ASP A 3 17.04 -13.77 -19.99
CA ASP A 3 16.06 -12.84 -19.46
C ASP A 3 15.53 -11.89 -20.53
N VAL A 4 14.37 -12.20 -21.09
CA VAL A 4 13.60 -11.27 -21.95
C VAL A 4 12.89 -10.20 -21.11
N PHE A 5 12.92 -10.31 -19.78
CA PHE A 5 12.22 -9.42 -18.84
C PHE A 5 13.11 -8.40 -18.13
N GLU A 6 14.35 -8.21 -18.58
CA GLU A 6 15.17 -7.05 -18.16
C GLU A 6 14.77 -5.77 -18.93
N MET A 7 13.52 -5.70 -19.41
CA MET A 7 12.95 -4.51 -20.04
C MET A 7 12.39 -3.58 -18.96
N CYS A 8 13.16 -2.53 -18.70
CA CYS A 8 12.77 -1.32 -17.97
C CYS A 8 12.42 -1.51 -16.49
N LYS A 9 13.45 -1.51 -15.62
CA LYS A 9 13.32 -1.13 -14.19
C LYS A 9 12.98 0.37 -14.03
N THR A 10 11.99 0.88 -14.77
CA THR A 10 11.33 2.12 -14.40
C THR A 10 10.56 1.84 -13.12
N LYS A 11 10.86 2.57 -12.03
CA LYS A 11 10.08 2.52 -10.80
C LYS A 11 8.69 3.07 -11.10
N LEU A 12 7.78 2.19 -11.50
CA LEU A 12 6.39 2.54 -11.79
C LEU A 12 5.69 2.98 -10.50
N GLN A 13 4.88 4.04 -10.58
CA GLN A 13 4.04 4.46 -9.48
C GLN A 13 2.79 3.57 -9.41
N THR A 14 2.10 3.59 -8.27
CA THR A 14 0.88 2.77 -8.06
C THR A 14 -0.19 3.08 -9.11
N ASP A 15 -0.39 4.35 -9.44
CA ASP A 15 -1.40 4.76 -10.42
C ASP A 15 -1.04 4.27 -11.84
N ASP A 16 0.23 4.34 -12.22
CA ASP A 16 0.72 3.80 -13.50
C ASP A 16 0.44 2.29 -13.62
N LEU A 17 0.64 1.53 -12.53
CA LEU A 17 0.37 0.10 -12.49
C LEU A 17 -1.12 -0.19 -12.70
N LEU A 18 -2.01 0.56 -12.04
CA LEU A 18 -3.46 0.42 -12.16
C LEU A 18 -3.95 0.76 -13.57
N ASP A 19 -3.40 1.82 -14.17
CA ASP A 19 -3.70 2.23 -15.54
C ASP A 19 -3.27 1.18 -16.55
N MET A 20 -2.09 0.59 -16.37
CA MET A 20 -1.60 -0.47 -17.25
C MET A 20 -2.40 -1.76 -17.11
N ILE A 21 -2.77 -2.16 -15.90
CA ILE A 21 -3.66 -3.31 -15.66
C ILE A 21 -5.01 -3.10 -16.37
N SER A 22 -5.60 -1.92 -16.20
CA SER A 22 -6.86 -1.52 -16.86
C SER A 22 -6.72 -1.50 -18.40
N SER A 23 -5.57 -1.06 -18.91
CA SER A 23 -5.24 -1.09 -20.34
C SER A 23 -5.15 -2.51 -20.88
N ILE A 24 -4.52 -3.43 -20.16
CA ILE A 24 -4.41 -4.84 -20.55
C ILE A 24 -5.79 -5.51 -20.56
N ALA A 25 -6.64 -5.27 -19.56
CA ALA A 25 -8.01 -5.78 -19.53
C ALA A 25 -8.80 -5.36 -20.77
N ARG A 26 -8.69 -4.08 -21.18
CA ARG A 26 -9.30 -3.55 -22.41
C ARG A 26 -8.70 -4.14 -23.68
N LYS A 27 -7.40 -4.45 -23.70
CA LYS A 27 -6.73 -5.06 -24.87
C LYS A 27 -7.10 -6.53 -25.03
N LYS A 28 -7.20 -7.29 -23.93
CA LYS A 28 -7.57 -8.71 -23.95
C LYS A 28 -8.90 -8.98 -24.64
N SER A 29 -9.91 -8.12 -24.44
CA SER A 29 -11.20 -8.27 -25.12
C SER A 29 -11.14 -8.06 -26.64
N ARG A 30 -10.14 -7.32 -27.14
CA ARG A 30 -9.98 -6.98 -28.56
C ARG A 30 -9.12 -7.97 -29.35
N VAL A 31 -8.18 -8.65 -28.70
CA VAL A 31 -7.19 -9.53 -29.35
C VAL A 31 -7.52 -11.02 -29.21
N ARG A 32 -8.78 -11.33 -28.86
CA ARG A 32 -9.26 -12.68 -28.65
C ARG A 32 -9.04 -13.55 -29.89
N GLY A 33 -8.40 -14.70 -29.72
CA GLY A 33 -8.06 -15.64 -30.81
C GLY A 33 -6.61 -15.54 -31.28
N ASN A 34 -5.84 -14.55 -30.81
CA ASN A 34 -4.39 -14.52 -31.01
C ASN A 34 -3.66 -15.01 -29.75
N LEU A 35 -3.46 -16.33 -29.67
CA LEU A 35 -2.81 -17.01 -28.55
C LEU A 35 -1.46 -16.39 -28.14
N ARG A 36 -0.64 -15.98 -29.10
CA ARG A 36 0.68 -15.39 -28.81
C ARG A 36 0.54 -14.06 -28.07
N VAL A 37 -0.39 -13.21 -28.50
CA VAL A 37 -0.66 -11.92 -27.85
C VAL A 37 -1.35 -12.13 -26.49
N GLU A 38 -2.27 -13.09 -26.40
CA GLU A 38 -2.93 -13.42 -25.13
C GLU A 38 -1.96 -13.88 -24.05
N VAL A 39 -1.02 -14.76 -24.38
CA VAL A 39 0.02 -15.23 -23.44
C VAL A 39 0.91 -14.08 -22.98
N LEU A 40 1.29 -13.17 -23.88
CA LEU A 40 2.07 -11.98 -23.52
C LEU A 40 1.28 -11.08 -22.57
N LEU A 41 0.02 -10.76 -22.91
CA LEU A 41 -0.84 -9.93 -22.05
C LEU A 41 -1.10 -10.55 -20.69
N GLU A 42 -1.28 -11.87 -20.62
CA GLU A 42 -1.43 -12.60 -19.36
C GLU A 42 -0.15 -12.52 -18.50
N SER A 43 1.01 -12.73 -19.12
CA SER A 43 2.30 -12.70 -18.43
C SER A 43 2.60 -11.30 -17.90
N THR A 44 2.36 -10.27 -18.70
CA THR A 44 2.50 -8.87 -18.29
C THR A 44 1.51 -8.50 -17.18
N HIS A 45 0.25 -8.96 -17.27
CA HIS A 45 -0.74 -8.72 -16.23
C HIS A 45 -0.31 -9.32 -14.88
N LYS A 46 0.16 -10.57 -14.88
CA LYS A 46 0.66 -11.24 -13.66
C LYS A 46 1.85 -10.51 -13.05
N TRP A 47 2.75 -9.99 -13.89
CA TRP A 47 3.90 -9.23 -13.42
C TRP A 47 3.47 -7.89 -12.77
N LEU A 48 2.57 -7.15 -13.43
CA LEU A 48 2.04 -5.88 -12.89
C LEU A 48 1.30 -6.09 -11.56
N ASP A 49 0.48 -7.14 -11.46
CA ASP A 49 -0.26 -7.48 -10.24
C ASP A 49 0.69 -7.82 -9.08
N ARG A 50 1.79 -8.54 -9.37
CA ARG A 50 2.83 -8.82 -8.36
C ARG A 50 3.50 -7.55 -7.87
N GLU A 51 3.94 -6.68 -8.78
CA GLU A 51 4.59 -5.41 -8.43
C GLU A 51 3.66 -4.51 -7.59
N LEU A 52 2.38 -4.46 -7.95
CA LEU A 52 1.37 -3.71 -7.20
C LEU A 52 1.21 -4.25 -5.77
N LYS A 53 1.10 -5.58 -5.63
CA LYS A 53 1.01 -6.25 -4.31
C LYS A 53 2.24 -6.02 -3.46
N GLU A 54 3.44 -6.09 -4.04
CA GLU A 54 4.69 -5.83 -3.31
C GLU A 54 4.75 -4.38 -2.79
N LYS A 55 4.31 -3.41 -3.59
CA LYS A 55 4.20 -2.00 -3.16
C LYS A 55 3.16 -1.81 -2.06
N GLN A 56 1.98 -2.41 -2.19
CA GLN A 56 0.94 -2.36 -1.17
C GLN A 56 1.44 -2.96 0.15
N GLN A 57 2.08 -4.14 0.10
CA GLN A 57 2.67 -4.77 1.29
C GLN A 57 3.79 -3.93 1.90
N SER A 58 4.65 -3.31 1.08
CA SER A 58 5.71 -2.41 1.58
C SER A 58 5.12 -1.21 2.29
N ARG A 59 4.06 -0.60 1.73
CA ARG A 59 3.37 0.53 2.36
C ARG A 59 2.67 0.13 3.65
N LYS A 60 2.04 -1.06 3.69
CA LYS A 60 1.46 -1.63 4.92
C LYS A 60 2.51 -1.83 6.00
N ARG A 61 3.66 -2.44 5.67
CA ARG A 61 4.76 -2.62 6.64
C ARG A 61 5.24 -1.30 7.23
N LYS A 62 5.47 -0.30 6.39
CA LYS A 62 5.84 1.06 6.84
C LYS A 62 4.78 1.70 7.72
N TRP A 63 3.50 1.48 7.41
CA TRP A 63 2.40 1.97 8.25
C TRP A 63 2.39 1.32 9.63
N GLU A 64 2.55 -0.01 9.72
CA GLU A 64 2.63 -0.72 11.00
C GLU A 64 3.85 -0.29 11.84
N GLU A 65 4.99 -0.05 11.19
CA GLU A 65 6.19 0.51 11.82
C GLU A 65 5.91 1.90 12.42
N LEU A 66 5.33 2.82 11.63
CA LEU A 66 4.95 4.16 12.09
C LEU A 66 3.93 4.12 13.22
N LYS A 67 2.93 3.24 13.13
CA LYS A 67 1.95 3.03 14.19
C LYS A 67 2.67 2.62 15.47
N THR A 68 3.52 1.61 15.40
CA THR A 68 4.30 1.13 16.55
C THR A 68 5.15 2.23 17.17
N ASP A 69 5.82 3.05 16.36
CA ASP A 69 6.64 4.16 16.85
C ASP A 69 5.81 5.28 17.49
N LEU A 70 4.63 5.59 16.93
CA LEU A 70 3.67 6.51 17.55
C LEU A 70 3.22 6.02 18.93
N TRP A 71 2.89 4.73 19.06
CA TRP A 71 2.52 4.14 20.36
C TRP A 71 3.66 4.18 21.37
N LYS A 72 4.90 3.94 20.95
CA LYS A 72 6.08 4.02 21.84
C LYS A 72 6.33 5.45 22.33
N ARG A 73 6.26 6.44 21.44
CA ARG A 73 6.43 7.85 21.79
C ARG A 73 5.34 8.34 22.74
N SER A 74 4.07 8.01 22.45
CA SER A 74 2.96 8.32 23.36
C SER A 74 3.21 7.79 24.77
N ARG A 75 3.74 6.56 24.92
CA ARG A 75 4.05 5.99 26.24
C ARG A 75 5.25 6.63 26.95
N HIS A 76 6.23 7.14 26.20
CA HIS A 76 7.37 7.86 26.79
C HIS A 76 6.99 9.27 27.25
N ASP A 77 6.11 9.95 26.52
CA ASP A 77 5.56 11.23 26.98
C ASP A 77 4.71 11.05 28.24
N ASP A 78 3.95 9.95 28.35
CA ASP A 78 3.19 9.60 29.56
C ASP A 78 4.10 9.38 30.80
N GLU A 79 5.31 8.84 30.64
CA GLU A 79 6.27 8.66 31.75
C GLU A 79 6.96 9.96 32.17
N VAL A 80 7.04 10.97 31.29
CA VAL A 80 7.69 12.27 31.55
C VAL A 80 6.70 13.32 32.10
N LEU A 81 5.41 13.20 31.78
CA LEU A 81 4.36 14.16 32.16
C LEU A 81 3.49 13.73 33.36
N MET A 82 3.88 12.65 34.06
CA MET A 82 3.30 12.29 35.37
C MET A 82 3.71 13.26 36.51
N GLU A 83 4.29 14.42 36.18
CA GLU A 83 4.49 15.56 37.06
C GLU A 83 3.53 16.70 36.61
N ASP A 84 2.42 16.85 37.35
CA ASP A 84 1.42 17.93 37.35
C ASP A 84 0.44 18.14 36.16
N ASP A 85 -0.85 17.98 36.47
CA ASP A 85 -2.06 18.65 35.94
C ASP A 85 -2.44 18.64 34.44
N THR A 86 -1.66 18.08 33.52
CA THR A 86 -1.98 18.07 32.05
C THR A 86 -2.72 16.83 31.50
N CYS A 87 -3.46 16.09 32.33
CA CYS A 87 -4.02 14.78 31.96
C CYS A 87 -5.15 14.82 30.90
N GLU A 88 -5.99 15.86 30.85
CA GLU A 88 -7.16 15.90 29.95
C GLU A 88 -6.79 16.20 28.48
N GLU A 89 -5.82 17.08 28.23
CA GLU A 89 -5.35 17.39 26.87
C GLU A 89 -4.60 16.19 26.25
N LEU A 90 -3.84 15.45 27.06
CA LEU A 90 -3.13 14.23 26.61
C LEU A 90 -4.11 13.11 26.25
N LEU A 91 -5.17 12.92 27.05
CA LEU A 91 -6.26 11.99 26.72
C LEU A 91 -6.96 12.35 25.42
N ALA A 92 -7.23 13.65 25.19
CA ALA A 92 -7.83 14.11 23.93
C ALA A 92 -6.91 13.84 22.73
N TYR A 93 -5.60 14.08 22.87
CA TYR A 93 -4.61 13.80 21.83
C TYR A 93 -4.49 12.29 21.55
N GLN A 94 -4.54 11.45 22.59
CA GLN A 94 -4.52 10.00 22.47
C GLN A 94 -5.77 9.47 21.74
N ILE A 95 -6.96 9.98 22.06
CA ILE A 95 -8.21 9.65 21.36
C ILE A 95 -8.15 10.08 19.88
N LEU A 96 -7.55 11.23 19.59
CA LEU A 96 -7.40 11.75 18.23
C LEU A 96 -6.42 10.88 17.40
N LEU A 97 -5.32 10.43 18.00
CA LEU A 97 -4.39 9.47 17.37
C LEU A 97 -5.06 8.11 17.14
N MET A 98 -5.80 7.59 18.12
CA MET A 98 -6.52 6.31 17.98
C MET A 98 -7.58 6.39 16.88
N SER A 99 -8.37 7.46 16.82
CA SER A 99 -9.38 7.64 15.78
C SER A 99 -8.77 7.81 14.38
N ALA A 100 -7.65 8.54 14.25
CA ALA A 100 -6.92 8.67 12.99
C ALA A 100 -6.36 7.32 12.48
N THR A 101 -5.81 6.51 13.38
CA THR A 101 -5.31 5.17 13.02
C THR A 101 -6.45 4.23 12.59
N PHE A 102 -7.61 4.27 13.27
CA PHE A 102 -8.79 3.48 12.92
C PHE A 102 -9.36 3.85 11.54
N VAL A 103 -9.45 5.15 11.22
CA VAL A 103 -9.93 5.62 9.91
C VAL A 103 -8.97 5.18 8.79
N CYS A 104 -7.66 5.29 9.02
CA CYS A 104 -6.66 4.82 8.05
C CYS A 104 -6.74 3.31 7.83
N ASP A 105 -6.86 2.51 8.90
CA ASP A 105 -6.95 1.04 8.80
C ASP A 105 -8.21 0.58 8.03
N ASN A 106 -9.34 1.27 8.21
CA ASN A 106 -10.53 1.02 7.41
C ASN A 106 -10.33 1.38 5.94
N GLN A 107 -9.70 2.52 5.64
CA GLN A 107 -9.41 2.93 4.26
C GLN A 107 -8.46 1.96 3.55
N TRP A 108 -7.50 1.37 4.28
CA TRP A 108 -6.62 0.33 3.78
C TRP A 108 -7.35 -0.96 3.40
N ASN A 109 -8.35 -1.37 4.18
CA ASN A 109 -9.14 -2.57 3.88
C ASN A 109 -10.03 -2.41 2.63
N TYR A 110 -10.49 -1.20 2.33
CA TYR A 110 -11.27 -0.91 1.12
C TYR A 110 -10.40 -0.80 -0.15
N CYS A 111 -9.14 -0.39 -0.04
CA CYS A 111 -8.21 -0.34 -1.19
C CYS A 111 -7.53 -1.69 -1.51
N ALA A 112 -7.82 -2.75 -0.74
CA ALA A 112 -7.27 -4.09 -0.92
C ALA A 112 -8.21 -5.05 -1.69
N VAL A 113 -9.34 -4.55 -2.22
CA VAL A 113 -10.31 -5.30 -3.03
C VAL A 113 -10.24 -4.88 -4.49
#